data_AF-A0A914J7U4-F1
#
_entry.id   AF-A0A914J7U4-F1
#
_cell.length_a   1.000
_cell.length_b   1.000
_cell.length_c   1.000
_cell.angle_alpha   90.00
_cell.angle_beta   90.00
_cell.angle_gamma   90.00
#
_symmetry.space_group_name_H-M   'P 1'
#
loop_
_entity.id
_entity.type
_entity.pdbx_description
1 polymer ?
#
loop_
_entity_poly.entity_id
_entity_poly.type
_entity_poly.pdbx_seq_one_letter_code
_entity_poly.pdbx_strand_id
1 'polypeptide(L)'
;MHHYFPPKNFTDRCWQPDMEIGTVPCTSACFTIVEEVYAHEPGHAVMRGCVDRLLLFGMDLDVKEAIISYEESCRTMDRQLLQLVPLHQDNPLVMVCTCVGKLCNKNNARNIVSSASTSGFNIILSAIVIIASNIALFLK
;
A
#
# COMPACT_ATOMS: atom_id res chain seq x y z
N MET A 1 -12.77 11.23 17.44
CA MET A 1 -12.77 9.80 17.08
C MET A 1 -11.36 9.45 16.61
N HIS A 2 -10.60 8.69 17.40
CA HIS A 2 -9.24 8.27 17.05
C HIS A 2 -9.29 6.76 16.80
N HIS A 3 -9.10 6.33 15.55
CA HIS A 3 -9.25 4.94 15.08
C HIS A 3 -7.92 4.26 14.75
N TYR A 4 -6.83 4.95 15.02
CA TYR A 4 -5.47 4.43 15.00
C TYR A 4 -4.91 4.62 16.40
N PHE A 5 -3.97 3.77 16.81
CA PHE A 5 -2.97 4.29 17.75
C PHE A 5 -2.28 5.43 17.01
N PRO A 6 -2.32 6.69 17.50
CA PRO A 6 -1.67 7.78 16.80
C PRO A 6 -0.22 7.35 16.56
N PRO A 7 0.21 7.25 15.29
CA PRO A 7 1.58 6.86 15.01
C PRO A 7 2.46 7.82 15.80
N LYS A 8 3.46 7.28 16.52
CA LYS A 8 4.29 8.09 17.44
C LYS A 8 4.80 9.36 16.77
N ASN A 9 5.00 9.33 15.44
CA ASN A 9 5.24 10.48 14.60
C ASN A 9 4.21 10.54 13.46
N PHE A 10 3.29 11.52 13.50
CA PHE A 10 2.53 11.96 12.32
C PHE A 10 3.41 12.95 11.56
N THR A 11 4.10 12.49 10.52
CA THR A 11 5.11 13.29 9.82
C THR A 11 5.25 12.88 8.36
N ASP A 12 5.56 13.84 7.50
CA ASP A 12 5.89 13.60 6.08
C ASP A 12 7.15 12.73 5.91
N ARG A 13 7.97 12.62 6.96
CA ARG A 13 9.13 11.73 6.98
C ARG A 13 8.74 10.25 6.86
N CYS A 14 7.47 9.87 7.05
CA CYS A 14 7.01 8.51 6.78
C CYS A 14 7.18 8.10 5.31
N TRP A 15 7.28 9.07 4.39
CA TRP A 15 7.62 8.80 2.99
C TRP A 15 9.04 8.27 2.82
N GLN A 16 9.99 8.85 3.54
CA GLN A 16 11.40 8.49 3.52
C GLN A 16 11.96 8.55 4.95
N PRO A 17 11.73 7.48 5.74
CA PRO A 17 12.06 7.51 7.16
C PRO A 17 13.57 7.64 7.36
N ASP A 18 13.95 8.54 8.25
CA ASP A 18 15.31 8.79 8.69
C ASP A 18 15.50 8.38 10.17
N MET A 19 16.63 8.76 10.77
CA MET A 19 16.96 8.41 12.15
C MET A 19 16.06 9.08 13.20
N GLU A 20 15.29 10.11 12.84
CA GLU A 20 14.40 10.85 13.74
C GLU A 20 12.98 10.24 13.79
N ILE A 21 12.67 9.29 12.90
CA ILE A 21 11.42 8.53 12.95
C ILE A 21 11.45 7.53 14.11
N GLY A 22 10.46 7.62 14.99
CA GLY A 22 10.27 6.66 16.07
C GLY A 22 10.01 5.24 15.55
N THR A 23 10.72 4.26 16.10
CA THR A 23 10.54 2.84 15.78
C THR A 23 9.71 2.13 16.84
N VAL A 24 8.99 1.08 16.45
CA VAL A 24 8.27 0.19 17.36
C VAL A 24 8.73 -1.25 17.17
N PRO A 25 8.87 -2.04 18.25
CA PRO A 25 9.13 -3.48 18.12
C PRO A 25 7.86 -4.19 17.64
N CYS A 26 7.98 -4.94 16.55
CA CYS A 26 6.90 -5.77 16.00
C CYS A 26 7.05 -7.23 16.43
N THR A 27 5.96 -7.82 16.91
CA THR A 27 5.81 -9.27 17.08
C THR A 27 5.28 -9.94 15.80
N SER A 28 4.65 -9.16 14.92
CA SER A 28 4.20 -9.56 13.58
C SER A 28 5.12 -9.01 12.47
N ALA A 29 4.71 -9.20 11.21
CA ALA A 29 5.31 -8.51 10.07
C ALA A 29 5.20 -6.98 10.20
N CYS A 30 6.12 -6.28 9.53
CA CYS A 30 6.04 -4.84 9.31
C CYS A 30 4.90 -4.52 8.34
N PHE A 31 4.30 -3.35 8.51
CA PHE A 31 3.08 -2.96 7.82
C PHE A 31 3.20 -1.51 7.32
N THR A 32 2.79 -1.27 6.09
CA THR A 32 2.72 0.07 5.49
C THR A 32 1.37 0.25 4.82
N ILE A 33 0.68 1.35 5.12
CA ILE A 33 -0.54 1.78 4.43
C ILE A 33 -0.20 3.05 3.66
N VAL A 34 -0.59 3.10 2.39
CA VAL A 34 -0.61 4.31 1.58
C VAL A 34 -2.07 4.58 1.21
N GLU A 35 -2.56 5.74 1.64
CA GLU A 35 -3.93 6.18 1.33
C GLU A 35 -3.91 7.52 0.60
N GLU A 36 -4.87 7.72 -0.29
CA GLU A 36 -5.09 9.01 -0.93
C GLU A 36 -5.80 9.95 0.04
N VAL A 37 -5.34 11.19 0.09
CA VAL A 37 -5.87 12.24 0.96
C VAL A 37 -6.40 13.37 0.09
N TYR A 38 -7.68 13.69 0.27
CA TYR A 38 -8.34 14.82 -0.38
C TYR A 38 -8.25 16.04 0.52
N ALA A 39 -7.18 16.83 0.34
CA ALA A 39 -7.05 18.16 0.91
C ALA A 39 -7.29 19.22 -0.19
N HIS A 40 -6.78 20.44 -0.01
CA HIS A 40 -6.81 21.45 -1.08
C HIS A 40 -6.04 21.00 -2.33
N GLU A 41 -4.98 20.21 -2.13
CA GLU A 41 -4.30 19.48 -3.19
C GLU A 41 -4.41 17.97 -2.95
N PRO A 42 -4.78 17.16 -3.95
CA PRO A 42 -4.83 15.72 -3.82
C PRO A 42 -3.41 15.18 -3.58
N GLY A 43 -3.28 14.31 -2.57
CA GLY A 43 -2.00 13.76 -2.17
C GLY A 43 -2.14 12.34 -1.64
N HIS A 44 -1.04 11.80 -1.11
CA HIS A 44 -1.06 10.52 -0.42
C HIS A 44 -0.47 10.67 0.99
N ALA A 45 -1.02 9.94 1.95
CA ALA A 45 -0.46 9.77 3.27
C ALA A 45 0.13 8.37 3.41
N VAL A 46 1.24 8.27 4.15
CA VAL A 46 1.93 7.01 4.42
C VAL A 46 1.95 6.76 5.91
N MET A 47 1.40 5.63 6.33
CA MET A 47 1.43 5.14 7.70
C MET A 47 2.25 3.85 7.77
N ARG A 48 3.09 3.71 8.81
CA ARG A 48 3.94 2.53 9.02
C ARG A 48 3.77 2.00 10.44
N GLY A 49 3.89 0.68 10.60
CA GLY A 49 3.81 0.02 11.90
C GLY A 49 3.93 -1.49 11.80
N CYS A 50 3.20 -2.18 12.67
CA CYS A 50 3.11 -3.63 12.72
C CYS A 50 1.67 -4.05 12.39
N VAL A 51 1.51 -5.19 11.71
CA VAL A 51 0.20 -5.72 11.30
C VAL A 51 -0.76 -5.87 12.50
N ASP A 52 -0.25 -6.26 13.65
CA ASP A 52 -1.02 -6.49 14.88
C ASP A 52 -1.31 -5.24 15.74
N ARG A 53 -0.73 -4.08 15.39
CA ARG A 53 -0.76 -2.88 16.23
C ARG A 53 -1.12 -1.58 15.52
N LEU A 54 -1.06 -1.53 14.20
CA LEU A 54 -1.31 -0.27 13.49
C LEU A 54 -2.79 0.14 13.57
N LEU A 55 -3.70 -0.83 13.55
CA LEU A 55 -5.15 -0.61 13.51
C LEU A 55 -5.75 -0.79 14.90
N LEU A 56 -6.54 0.19 15.36
CA LEU A 56 -7.06 0.21 16.73
C LEU A 56 -8.00 -0.98 17.02
N PHE A 57 -8.81 -1.36 16.02
CA PHE A 57 -9.74 -2.48 16.13
C PHE A 57 -9.15 -3.80 15.65
N GLY A 58 -7.89 -3.78 15.18
CA GLY A 58 -7.24 -4.92 14.58
C GLY A 58 -7.83 -5.28 13.21
N MET A 59 -7.55 -6.51 12.80
CA MET A 59 -8.04 -7.12 11.57
C MET A 59 -8.43 -8.56 11.88
N ASP A 60 -9.30 -9.11 11.05
CA ASP A 60 -9.62 -10.53 11.11
C ASP A 60 -8.36 -11.38 10.89
N LEU A 61 -8.29 -12.52 11.60
CA LEU A 61 -7.13 -13.42 11.57
C LEU A 61 -6.80 -13.86 10.14
N ASP A 62 -7.83 -14.20 9.37
CA ASP A 62 -7.70 -14.67 7.99
C ASP A 62 -7.12 -13.57 7.07
N VAL A 63 -7.57 -12.33 7.24
CA VAL A 63 -7.04 -11.17 6.49
C VAL A 63 -5.57 -10.95 6.85
N LYS A 64 -5.25 -10.99 8.15
CA LYS A 64 -3.89 -10.87 8.65
C LYS A 64 -2.97 -11.94 8.06
N GLU A 65 -3.38 -13.20 8.05
CA GLU A 65 -2.59 -14.30 7.49
C GLU A 65 -2.44 -14.18 5.98
N ALA A 66 -3.49 -13.74 5.27
CA ALA A 66 -3.47 -13.60 3.81
C ALA A 66 -2.55 -12.47 3.31
N ILE A 67 -2.31 -11.43 4.11
CA ILE A 67 -1.48 -10.29 3.72
C ILE A 67 -0.02 -10.43 4.15
N ILE A 68 0.28 -11.24 5.16
CA ILE A 68 1.67 -11.43 5.62
C ILE A 68 2.42 -12.27 4.60
N SER A 69 3.48 -11.69 4.04
CA SER A 69 4.41 -12.36 3.13
C SER A 69 5.83 -12.25 3.66
N TYR A 70 6.65 -13.28 3.40
CA TYR A 70 8.09 -13.25 3.70
C TYR A 70 8.84 -12.26 2.81
N GLU A 71 8.37 -12.07 1.57
CA GLU A 71 8.87 -11.04 0.65
C GLU A 71 8.01 -9.78 0.74
N GLU A 72 8.58 -8.63 0.37
CA GLU A 72 7.85 -7.37 0.28
C GLU A 72 6.71 -7.50 -0.75
N SER A 73 5.47 -7.52 -0.26
CA SER A 73 4.28 -7.67 -1.09
C SER A 73 3.32 -6.52 -0.83
N CYS A 74 2.92 -5.85 -1.90
CA CYS A 74 1.95 -4.75 -1.87
C CYS A 74 0.65 -5.16 -2.56
N ARG A 75 -0.49 -4.83 -1.96
CA ARG A 75 -1.82 -5.15 -2.46
C ARG A 75 -2.76 -3.97 -2.24
N THR A 76 -3.66 -3.75 -3.19
CA THR A 76 -4.79 -2.86 -3.00
C THR A 76 -5.89 -3.61 -2.26
N MET A 77 -6.38 -3.03 -1.17
CA MET A 77 -7.38 -3.64 -0.30
C MET A 77 -8.52 -2.69 -0.01
N ASP A 78 -9.70 -3.25 0.23
CA ASP A 78 -10.85 -2.49 0.71
C ASP A 78 -10.63 -2.08 2.17
N ARG A 79 -10.92 -0.81 2.48
CA ARG A 79 -10.84 -0.25 3.82
C ARG A 79 -11.68 -1.05 4.82
N GLN A 80 -12.83 -1.59 4.41
CA GLN A 80 -13.70 -2.38 5.28
C GLN A 80 -13.03 -3.65 5.80
N LEU A 81 -12.22 -4.32 4.98
CA LEU A 81 -11.45 -5.52 5.38
C LEU A 81 -10.39 -5.20 6.43
N LEU A 82 -9.92 -3.96 6.44
CA LEU A 82 -8.96 -3.43 7.41
C LEU A 82 -9.65 -2.76 8.60
N GLN A 83 -10.98 -2.83 8.67
CA GLN A 83 -11.81 -2.12 9.65
C GLN A 83 -11.48 -0.61 9.72
N LEU A 84 -11.13 -0.04 8.56
CA LEU A 84 -10.85 1.38 8.37
C LEU A 84 -12.10 2.11 7.93
N VAL A 85 -12.39 3.24 8.60
CA VAL A 85 -13.44 4.15 8.13
C VAL A 85 -12.88 4.98 6.97
N PRO A 86 -13.55 5.04 5.80
CA PRO A 86 -13.13 5.91 4.72
C PRO A 86 -13.16 7.38 5.16
N LEU A 87 -12.08 8.13 4.89
CA LEU A 87 -12.05 9.58 5.09
C LEU A 87 -12.99 10.30 4.09
N HIS A 88 -13.26 9.68 2.94
CA HIS A 88 -14.17 10.14 1.91
C HIS A 88 -14.95 8.95 1.34
N GLN A 89 -16.27 9.10 1.11
CA GLN A 89 -17.14 8.00 0.64
C GLN A 89 -16.71 7.42 -0.72
N ASP A 90 -16.02 8.22 -1.54
CA ASP A 90 -15.58 7.84 -2.88
C ASP A 90 -14.22 7.12 -2.93
N ASN A 91 -13.58 6.84 -1.78
CA ASN A 91 -12.29 6.15 -1.75
C ASN A 91 -12.30 4.90 -0.85
N PRO A 92 -12.87 3.78 -1.34
CA PRO A 92 -12.96 2.54 -0.58
C PRO A 92 -11.64 1.77 -0.52
N LEU A 93 -10.63 2.16 -1.31
CA LEU A 93 -9.41 1.39 -1.47
C LEU A 93 -8.20 2.04 -0.79
N VAL A 94 -7.29 1.21 -0.32
CA VAL A 94 -5.96 1.64 0.16
C VAL A 94 -4.91 0.65 -0.31
N MET A 95 -3.67 1.13 -0.47
CA MET A 95 -2.55 0.26 -0.77
C MET A 95 -1.86 -0.17 0.51
N VAL A 96 -1.65 -1.47 0.63
CA VAL A 96 -1.12 -2.11 1.82
C VAL A 96 0.11 -2.92 1.44
N CYS A 97 1.22 -2.73 2.17
CA CYS A 97 2.43 -3.52 1.98
C CYS A 97 2.85 -4.20 3.28
N THR A 98 3.31 -5.44 3.17
CA THR A 98 3.87 -6.22 4.29
C THR A 98 5.28 -6.69 3.97
N CYS A 99 6.10 -6.85 5.00
CA CYS A 99 7.42 -7.49 4.90
C CYS A 99 7.86 -8.03 6.27
N VAL A 100 8.78 -9.00 6.27
CA VAL A 100 9.37 -9.57 7.50
C VAL A 100 10.85 -9.21 7.57
N GLY A 101 11.28 -8.68 8.72
CA GLY A 101 12.68 -8.35 8.98
C GLY A 101 12.85 -7.03 9.72
N LYS A 102 14.08 -6.77 10.18
CA LYS A 102 14.39 -5.55 10.93
C LYS A 102 14.29 -4.32 10.03
N LEU A 103 13.28 -3.48 10.28
CA LEU A 103 13.03 -2.24 9.53
C LEU A 103 12.95 -2.48 8.01
N CYS A 104 12.36 -3.61 7.58
CA CYS A 104 12.24 -3.93 6.15
C CYS A 104 11.38 -2.88 5.41
N ASN A 105 10.37 -2.33 6.09
CA ASN A 105 9.54 -1.24 5.59
C ASN A 105 10.18 0.14 5.87
N LYS A 106 11.49 0.32 5.67
CA LYS A 106 12.13 1.65 5.75
C LYS A 106 12.35 2.30 4.38
N ASN A 107 12.11 1.56 3.30
CA ASN A 107 12.34 2.03 1.94
C ASN A 107 11.39 3.19 1.59
N ASN A 108 11.81 4.00 0.62
CA ASN A 108 11.04 5.15 0.17
C ASN A 108 9.69 4.71 -0.41
N ALA A 109 8.59 5.22 0.16
CA ALA A 109 7.24 4.86 -0.25
C ALA A 109 6.86 5.38 -1.65
N ARG A 110 7.62 6.33 -2.23
CA ARG A 110 7.43 6.76 -3.62
C ARG A 110 7.55 5.59 -4.58
N ASN A 111 8.46 4.65 -4.32
CA ASN A 111 8.64 3.46 -5.14
C ASN A 111 7.34 2.62 -5.19
N ILE A 112 6.64 2.53 -4.06
CA ILE A 112 5.39 1.79 -3.93
C ILE A 112 4.28 2.45 -4.76
N VAL A 113 4.15 3.77 -4.67
CA VAL A 113 3.15 4.55 -5.44
C VAL A 113 3.42 4.48 -6.95
N SER A 114 4.69 4.57 -7.37
CA SER A 114 5.07 4.44 -8.78
C SER A 114 4.80 3.05 -9.36
N SER A 115 4.95 1.98 -8.56
CA SER A 115 4.63 0.62 -8.99
C SER A 115 3.14 0.40 -9.27
N ALA A 116 2.25 1.06 -8.52
CA ALA A 116 0.80 0.99 -8.76
C ALA A 116 0.38 1.64 -10.09
N SER A 117 1.10 2.67 -10.56
CA SER A 117 0.77 3.41 -11.78
C SER A 117 1.20 2.71 -13.09
N THR A 118 2.10 1.72 -13.02
CA THR A 118 2.74 1.14 -14.22
C THR A 118 2.02 -0.10 -14.78
N SER A 119 1.01 -0.60 -14.07
CA SER A 119 0.32 -1.86 -14.44
C SER A 119 -0.68 -1.73 -15.60
N GLY A 120 -1.12 -0.51 -15.97
CA GLY A 120 -2.15 -0.31 -17.00
C GLY A 120 -1.62 -0.17 -18.45
N PHE A 121 -0.45 0.45 -18.63
CA PHE A 121 0.02 0.83 -19.97
C PHE A 121 0.68 -0.32 -20.76
N ASN A 122 1.34 -1.26 -20.08
CA ASN A 122 2.07 -2.35 -20.74
C ASN A 122 1.15 -3.43 -21.35
N ILE A 123 -0.07 -3.59 -20.83
CA ILE A 123 -1.06 -4.56 -21.35
C ILE A 123 -1.64 -4.07 -22.68
N ILE A 124 -1.82 -2.75 -22.85
CA ILE A 124 -2.40 -2.18 -24.07
C ILE A 124 -1.40 -2.30 -25.23
N LEU A 125 -0.11 -2.02 -24.98
CA LEU A 125 0.91 -2.07 -26.03
C LEU A 125 1.15 -3.50 -26.54
N SER A 126 1.13 -4.50 -25.65
CA SER A 126 1.28 -5.90 -26.04
C SER A 126 0.06 -6.43 -26.83
N ALA A 127 -1.15 -6.03 -26.44
CA ALA A 127 -2.37 -6.37 -27.18
C ALA A 127 -2.36 -5.81 -28.61
N ILE A 128 -1.93 -4.55 -28.79
CA ILE A 128 -1.84 -3.90 -30.11
C ILE A 128 -0.82 -4.63 -31.01
N VAL A 129 0.34 -5.01 -30.48
CA VAL A 129 1.37 -5.75 -31.24
C VAL A 129 0.87 -7.13 -31.67
N ILE A 130 0.14 -7.84 -30.81
CA ILE A 130 -0.45 -9.14 -31.14
C ILE A 130 -1.51 -8.99 -32.24
N ILE A 131 -2.40 -8.00 -32.13
CA ILE A 131 -3.44 -7.75 -33.13
C ILE A 131 -2.82 -7.37 -34.48
N ALA A 132 -1.83 -6.46 -34.49
CA ALA A 132 -1.14 -6.06 -35.71
C ALA A 132 -0.42 -7.24 -36.40
N SER A 133 0.20 -8.12 -35.62
CA SER A 133 0.88 -9.32 -36.13
C SER A 133 -0.10 -10.33 -36.74
N ASN A 134 -1.28 -10.50 -36.15
CA ASN A 134 -2.32 -11.38 -36.69
C ASN A 134 -2.95 -10.82 -37.98
N ILE A 135 -3.15 -9.50 -38.06
CA ILE A 135 -3.65 -8.83 -39.29
C ILE A 135 -2.63 -8.98 -40.44
N ALA A 136 -1.34 -8.80 -40.14
CA ALA A 136 -0.28 -8.96 -41.13
C ALA A 136 -0.16 -10.40 -41.68
N LEU A 137 -0.54 -11.41 -40.88
CA LEU A 137 -0.57 -12.81 -41.31
C LEU A 137 -1.78 -13.12 -42.22
N PHE A 138 -2.89 -12.39 -42.06
CA PHE A 138 -4.12 -12.57 -42.84
C PHE A 138 -4.10 -11.86 -44.21
N LEU A 139 -3.21 -10.89 -44.39
CA LEU A 139 -3.06 -10.09 -45.62
C LEU A 139 -1.96 -10.64 -46.56
N LYS A 140 -1.46 -11.85 -46.31
CA LYS A 140 -0.41 -12.52 -47.08
C LYS A 140 -0.93 -13.85 -47.61
#